data_AF-A0AAI8FRJ2-F1
#
_entry.id   AF-A0AAI8FRJ2-F1
#
_cell.length_a   1.000
_cell.length_b   1.000
_cell.length_c   1.000
_cell.angle_alpha   90.00
_cell.angle_beta   90.00
_cell.angle_gamma   90.00
#
_symmetry.space_group_name_H-M   'P 1'
#
loop_
_entity.id
_entity.type
_entity.pdbx_description
1 polymer ?
#
loop_
_entity_poly.entity_id
_entity_poly.type
_entity_poly.pdbx_seq_one_letter_code
_entity_poly.pdbx_strand_id
1 'polypeptide(L)'
;MLSRRIVLVSCLLGAGICVAVAGAVRSSQSAVALMSVSLFFLYVTGAIYWAIVQDVVVPERVGAVSGCLHCMGSLSGVVGPAVTGFIVERSGSFVSAFALAGAIALIGAVLSALFLRNRPRDARMLREIPIL
;
A
#
# COMPACT_ATOMS: atom_id res chain seq x y z
N MET A 1 15.78 -5.46 -2.59
CA MET A 1 15.29 -4.07 -2.70
C MET A 1 14.65 -3.78 -4.06
N LEU A 2 15.39 -3.83 -5.19
CA LEU A 2 14.82 -3.49 -6.51
C LEU A 2 13.60 -4.33 -6.92
N SER A 3 13.69 -5.66 -6.81
CA SER A 3 12.56 -6.54 -7.17
C SER A 3 11.31 -6.25 -6.32
N ARG A 4 11.48 -6.08 -4.99
CA ARG A 4 10.39 -5.71 -4.06
C ARG A 4 9.75 -4.36 -4.41
N ARG A 5 10.55 -3.36 -4.77
CA ARG A 5 10.04 -2.03 -5.18
C ARG A 5 9.19 -2.12 -6.45
N ILE A 6 9.68 -2.80 -7.48
CA ILE A 6 8.98 -2.88 -8.77
C ILE A 6 7.63 -3.58 -8.58
N VAL A 7 7.60 -4.68 -7.85
CA VAL A 7 6.36 -5.42 -7.58
C VAL A 7 5.41 -4.58 -6.73
N LEU A 8 5.91 -3.89 -5.70
CA LEU A 8 5.07 -3.01 -4.86
C LEU A 8 4.43 -1.90 -5.70
N VAL A 9 5.21 -1.22 -6.54
CA VAL A 9 4.70 -0.12 -7.37
C VAL A 9 3.70 -0.63 -8.42
N SER A 10 3.98 -1.74 -9.10
CA SER A 10 3.06 -2.28 -10.10
C SER A 10 1.74 -2.75 -9.48
N CYS A 11 1.79 -3.39 -8.31
CA CYS A 11 0.58 -3.80 -7.59
C CYS A 11 -0.23 -2.61 -7.09
N LEU A 12 0.40 -1.58 -6.52
CA LEU A 12 -0.31 -0.35 -6.09
C LEU A 12 -0.94 0.41 -7.27
N LEU A 13 -0.26 0.48 -8.42
CA LEU A 13 -0.83 1.05 -9.63
C LEU A 13 -2.04 0.24 -10.11
N GLY A 14 -1.92 -1.08 -10.19
CA GLY A 14 -3.02 -1.97 -10.58
C GLY A 14 -4.22 -1.85 -9.65
N ALA A 15 -3.99 -1.91 -8.34
CA ALA A 15 -5.04 -1.74 -7.33
C ALA A 15 -5.72 -0.36 -7.44
N GLY A 16 -4.94 0.73 -7.53
CA GLY A 16 -5.47 2.08 -7.62
C GLY A 16 -6.33 2.31 -8.86
N ILE A 17 -5.89 1.81 -10.02
CA ILE A 17 -6.66 1.89 -11.26
C ILE A 17 -7.95 1.06 -11.14
N CYS A 18 -7.87 -0.18 -10.66
CA CYS A 18 -9.05 -1.03 -10.49
C CYS A 18 -10.09 -0.40 -9.55
N VAL A 19 -9.66 0.21 -8.44
CA VAL A 19 -10.55 0.90 -7.49
C VAL A 19 -11.22 2.11 -8.12
N ALA A 20 -10.44 2.96 -8.80
CA ALA A 20 -10.97 4.15 -9.47
C ALA A 20 -11.99 3.78 -10.56
N VAL A 21 -11.69 2.75 -11.37
CA VAL A 21 -12.58 2.27 -12.44
C VAL A 21 -13.83 1.63 -11.86
N ALA A 22 -13.74 0.84 -10.80
CA ALA A 22 -14.90 0.21 -10.17
C ALA A 22 -15.95 1.21 -9.70
N GLY A 23 -15.52 2.41 -9.26
CA GLY A 23 -16.43 3.49 -8.89
C GLY A 23 -17.29 4.00 -10.05
N ALA A 24 -16.80 3.95 -11.29
CA ALA A 24 -17.52 4.43 -12.48
C ALA A 24 -18.44 3.36 -13.12
N VAL A 25 -18.35 2.11 -12.66
CA VAL A 25 -19.07 0.99 -13.25
C VAL A 25 -20.46 0.85 -12.64
N ARG A 26 -21.49 0.74 -13.50
CA ARG A 26 -22.90 0.67 -13.08
C ARG A 26 -23.38 -0.75 -12.75
N SER A 27 -22.68 -1.78 -13.24
CA SER A 27 -23.04 -3.18 -12.98
C SER A 27 -22.32 -3.71 -11.75
N SER A 28 -23.10 -4.25 -10.82
CA SER A 28 -22.64 -4.79 -9.54
C SER A 28 -21.64 -5.94 -9.71
N GLN A 29 -21.89 -6.86 -10.64
CA GLN A 29 -20.98 -7.97 -10.93
C GLN A 29 -19.59 -7.49 -11.36
N SER A 30 -19.53 -6.51 -12.25
CA SER A 30 -18.25 -5.94 -12.72
C SER A 30 -17.54 -5.12 -11.64
N ALA A 31 -18.28 -4.40 -10.79
CA ALA A 31 -17.68 -3.68 -9.67
C ALA A 31 -17.04 -4.64 -8.66
N VAL A 32 -17.73 -5.74 -8.33
CA VAL A 32 -17.19 -6.80 -7.45
C VAL A 32 -15.97 -7.47 -8.07
N ALA A 33 -16.00 -7.79 -9.37
CA ALA A 33 -14.85 -8.38 -10.04
C ALA A 33 -13.61 -7.48 -9.99
N LEU A 34 -13.78 -6.18 -10.26
CA LEU A 34 -12.70 -5.19 -10.18
C LEU A 34 -12.17 -5.01 -8.75
N MET A 35 -13.06 -5.02 -7.75
CA MET A 35 -12.66 -4.97 -6.34
C MET A 35 -11.87 -6.20 -5.93
N SER A 36 -12.27 -7.40 -6.36
CA SER A 36 -11.52 -8.63 -6.09
C SER A 36 -10.11 -8.59 -6.68
N VAL A 37 -9.97 -8.12 -7.92
CA VAL A 37 -8.65 -7.93 -8.57
C VAL A 37 -7.81 -6.90 -7.80
N SER A 38 -8.41 -5.79 -7.37
CA SER A 38 -7.73 -4.79 -6.55
C SER A 38 -7.24 -5.38 -5.22
N LEU A 39 -8.10 -6.11 -4.51
CA LEU A 39 -7.77 -6.74 -3.23
C LEU A 39 -6.64 -7.75 -3.37
N PHE A 40 -6.60 -8.51 -4.46
CA PHE A 40 -5.48 -9.40 -4.76
C PHE A 40 -4.15 -8.63 -4.82
N PHE A 41 -4.09 -7.54 -5.58
CA PHE A 41 -2.88 -6.70 -5.65
C PHE A 41 -2.53 -6.04 -4.30
N LEU A 42 -3.54 -5.64 -3.53
CA LEU A 42 -3.33 -5.04 -2.22
C LEU A 42 -2.77 -6.05 -1.21
N TYR A 43 -3.20 -7.31 -1.28
CA TYR A 43 -2.67 -8.38 -0.43
C TYR A 43 -1.20 -8.68 -0.72
N VAL A 44 -0.82 -8.74 -2.01
CA VAL A 44 0.58 -8.85 -2.43
C VAL A 44 1.41 -7.67 -1.92
N THR A 45 0.86 -6.45 -2.02
CA THR A 45 1.49 -5.24 -1.49
C THR A 45 1.73 -5.33 0.02
N GLY A 46 0.77 -5.84 0.79
CA GLY A 46 0.89 -6.01 2.24
C GLY A 46 2.04 -6.93 2.65
N ALA A 47 2.22 -8.05 1.95
CA ALA A 47 3.35 -8.96 2.20
C ALA A 47 4.71 -8.30 1.93
N ILE A 48 4.81 -7.54 0.84
CA ILE A 48 6.05 -6.84 0.46
C ILE A 48 6.34 -5.68 1.41
N TYR A 49 5.31 -4.95 1.84
CA TYR A 49 5.41 -3.86 2.79
C TYR A 49 6.07 -4.32 4.09
N TRP A 50 5.61 -5.43 4.67
CA TRP A 50 6.23 -6.01 5.86
C TRP A 50 7.68 -6.41 5.65
N ALA A 51 8.01 -7.01 4.50
CA ALA A 51 9.38 -7.36 4.17
C ALA A 51 10.30 -6.12 4.07
N ILE A 52 9.79 -4.98 3.58
CA ILE A 52 10.54 -3.73 3.50
C ILE A 52 10.76 -3.13 4.89
N VAL A 53 9.75 -3.14 5.76
CA VAL A 53 9.89 -2.64 7.14
C VAL A 53 11.00 -3.39 7.87
N GLN A 54 11.04 -4.72 7.75
CA GLN A 54 12.10 -5.55 8.35
C GLN A 54 13.48 -5.30 7.73
N ASP A 55 13.56 -4.97 6.44
CA ASP A 55 14.83 -4.64 5.79
C ASP A 55 15.38 -3.25 6.17
N VAL A 56 14.50 -2.29 6.50
CA VAL A 56 14.84 -0.87 6.70
C VAL A 56 15.05 -0.53 8.18
N VAL A 57 14.34 -1.18 9.08
CA VAL A 57 14.37 -0.88 10.51
C VAL A 57 15.45 -1.70 11.21
N VAL A 58 16.27 -1.02 12.04
CA VAL A 58 17.27 -1.70 12.87
C VAL A 58 16.60 -2.65 13.88
N PRO A 59 17.17 -3.85 14.14
CA PRO A 59 16.53 -4.88 14.96
C PRO A 59 16.03 -4.38 16.32
N GLU A 60 16.76 -3.48 16.97
CA GLU A 60 16.41 -2.98 18.31
C GLU A 60 15.19 -2.05 18.31
N ARG A 61 14.80 -1.50 17.15
CA ARG A 61 13.70 -0.52 17.01
C ARG A 61 12.48 -1.06 16.26
N VAL A 62 12.53 -2.30 15.78
CA VAL A 62 11.43 -2.93 15.00
C VAL A 62 10.11 -2.90 15.76
N GLY A 63 10.11 -3.17 17.07
CA GLY A 63 8.89 -3.17 17.89
C GLY A 63 8.22 -1.80 17.95
N ALA A 64 9.00 -0.73 18.20
CA ALA A 64 8.46 0.63 18.27
C ALA A 64 7.95 1.14 16.92
N VAL A 65 8.69 0.89 15.84
CA VAL A 65 8.26 1.28 14.49
C VAL A 65 7.02 0.50 14.06
N SER A 66 6.99 -0.81 14.28
CA SER A 66 5.83 -1.66 13.98
C SER A 66 4.58 -1.23 14.75
N GLY A 67 4.72 -0.92 16.05
CA GLY A 67 3.62 -0.39 16.87
C GLY A 67 3.06 0.93 16.33
N CYS A 68 3.94 1.84 15.93
CA CYS A 68 3.53 3.11 15.30
C CYS A 68 2.80 2.88 13.97
N LEU A 69 3.30 1.99 13.12
CA LEU A 69 2.66 1.62 11.86
C LEU A 69 1.27 1.01 12.06
N HIS A 70 1.11 0.15 13.08
CA HIS A 70 -0.21 -0.39 13.43
C HIS A 70 -1.15 0.69 13.96
N CYS A 71 -0.67 1.63 14.79
CA CYS A 71 -1.48 2.75 15.26
C CYS A 71 -2.00 3.59 14.08
N MET A 72 -1.13 3.92 13.12
CA MET A 72 -1.54 4.60 11.88
C MET A 72 -2.52 3.75 11.05
N GLY A 73 -2.29 2.44 10.97
CA GLY A 73 -3.19 1.50 10.30
C GLY A 73 -4.59 1.50 10.93
N SER A 74 -4.69 1.37 12.24
CA SER A 74 -5.95 1.43 12.98
C SER A 74 -6.65 2.78 12.81
N LEU A 75 -5.91 3.88 12.88
CA LEU A 75 -6.46 5.23 12.64
C LEU A 75 -7.02 5.35 11.22
N SER A 76 -6.28 4.88 10.21
CA SER A 76 -6.75 4.87 8.82
C SER A 76 -8.04 4.05 8.65
N GLY A 77 -8.18 2.96 9.40
CA GLY A 77 -9.38 2.12 9.41
C GLY A 77 -10.62 2.83 9.95
N VAL A 78 -10.45 3.81 10.82
CA VAL A 78 -11.57 4.66 11.32
C VAL A 78 -11.81 5.85 10.39
N VAL A 79 -10.74 6.51 9.94
CA VAL A 79 -10.82 7.71 9.09
C VAL A 79 -11.38 7.39 7.70
N GLY A 80 -11.02 6.25 7.11
CA GLY A 80 -11.45 5.87 5.76
C GLY A 80 -12.98 5.82 5.58
N PRO A 81 -13.72 5.04 6.39
CA PRO A 81 -15.18 5.01 6.34
C PRO A 81 -15.82 6.35 6.70
N ALA A 82 -15.28 7.11 7.65
CA ALA A 82 -15.80 8.42 8.04
C ALA A 82 -15.73 9.43 6.87
N VAL A 83 -14.57 9.51 6.21
CA VAL A 83 -14.37 10.38 5.03
C VAL A 83 -15.21 9.90 3.86
N THR A 84 -15.25 8.59 3.62
CA THR A 84 -16.11 7.98 2.57
C THR A 84 -17.57 8.33 2.80
N GLY A 85 -18.08 8.17 4.02
CA GLY A 85 -19.45 8.50 4.39
C GLY A 85 -19.78 9.97 4.15
N PHE A 86 -18.92 10.89 4.61
CA PHE A 86 -19.08 12.33 4.38
C PHE A 86 -19.13 12.69 2.90
N ILE A 87 -18.26 12.09 2.08
CA ILE A 87 -18.22 12.33 0.64
C ILE A 87 -19.51 11.83 -0.03
N VAL A 88 -19.96 10.64 0.34
CA VAL A 88 -21.18 10.04 -0.22
C VAL A 88 -22.42 10.81 0.19
N GLU A 89 -22.49 11.28 1.44
CA GLU A 89 -23.60 12.12 1.93
C GLU A 89 -23.72 13.42 1.13
N ARG A 90 -22.59 14.06 0.80
CA ARG A 90 -22.58 15.33 0.04
C ARG A 90 -22.74 15.14 -1.46
N SER A 91 -22.16 14.08 -2.02
CA SER A 91 -22.16 13.83 -3.48
C SER A 91 -23.35 13.02 -3.97
N GLY A 92 -24.03 12.28 -3.07
CA GLY A 92 -25.08 11.33 -3.39
C GLY A 92 -24.61 10.07 -4.14
N SER A 93 -23.30 9.87 -4.29
CA SER A 93 -22.73 8.78 -5.09
C SER A 93 -21.39 8.30 -4.53
N PHE A 94 -21.13 6.99 -4.68
CA PHE A 94 -19.87 6.36 -4.30
C PHE A 94 -18.73 6.60 -5.28
N VAL A 95 -19.01 7.08 -6.50
CA VAL A 95 -18.00 7.30 -7.54
C VAL A 95 -16.87 8.19 -7.02
N SER A 96 -17.20 9.29 -6.34
CA SER A 96 -16.22 10.24 -5.80
C SER A 96 -15.37 9.63 -4.68
N ALA A 97 -15.95 8.79 -3.82
CA ALA A 97 -15.22 8.09 -2.78
C ALA A 97 -14.26 7.03 -3.36
N PHE A 98 -14.70 6.26 -4.35
CA PHE A 98 -13.84 5.30 -5.05
C PHE A 98 -12.72 5.99 -5.84
N ALA A 99 -13.01 7.12 -6.48
CA ALA A 99 -11.99 7.93 -7.15
C ALA A 99 -10.94 8.45 -6.16
N LEU A 100 -11.35 8.91 -4.97
CA LEU A 100 -10.44 9.33 -3.91
C LEU A 100 -9.57 8.16 -3.42
N ALA A 101 -10.18 7.00 -3.14
CA ALA A 101 -9.45 5.81 -2.69
C ALA A 101 -8.42 5.35 -3.74
N GLY A 102 -8.81 5.32 -5.02
CA GLY A 102 -7.90 5.03 -6.13
C GLY A 102 -6.76 6.05 -6.24
N ALA A 103 -7.06 7.35 -6.10
CA ALA A 103 -6.05 8.41 -6.11
C ALA A 103 -5.04 8.26 -4.97
N ILE A 104 -5.49 7.94 -3.75
CA ILE A 104 -4.59 7.70 -2.61
C ILE A 104 -3.66 6.51 -2.90
N ALA A 105 -4.18 5.41 -3.47
CA ALA A 105 -3.36 4.27 -3.87
C ALA A 105 -2.32 4.64 -4.95
N LEU A 106 -2.70 5.44 -5.95
CA LEU A 106 -1.79 5.93 -7.00
C LEU A 106 -0.70 6.85 -6.43
N ILE A 107 -1.06 7.76 -5.52
CA ILE A 107 -0.10 8.61 -4.80
C ILE A 107 0.87 7.73 -4.02
N GLY A 108 0.35 6.70 -3.33
CA GLY A 108 1.16 5.69 -2.65
C GLY A 108 2.14 4.98 -3.59
N ALA A 109 1.70 4.63 -4.81
CA ALA A 109 2.56 4.05 -5.82
C ALA A 109 3.71 4.99 -6.23
N VAL A 110 3.39 6.26 -6.48
CA VAL A 110 4.37 7.30 -6.86
C VAL A 110 5.35 7.56 -5.73
N LEU A 111 4.87 7.76 -4.50
CA LEU A 111 5.72 7.95 -3.32
C LEU A 111 6.63 6.75 -3.10
N SER A 112 6.08 5.54 -3.23
CA SER A 112 6.89 4.32 -3.12
C SER A 112 7.93 4.22 -4.24
N ALA A 113 7.58 4.64 -5.46
CA ALA A 113 8.52 4.72 -6.56
C ALA A 113 9.64 5.73 -6.27
N LEU A 114 9.35 6.89 -5.69
CA LEU A 114 10.36 7.94 -5.46
C LEU A 114 11.25 7.64 -4.24
N PHE A 115 10.66 7.19 -3.12
CA PHE A 115 11.34 7.08 -1.83
C PHE A 115 12.03 5.73 -1.59
N LEU A 116 11.57 4.61 -2.20
CA LEU A 116 12.25 3.31 -2.07
C LEU A 116 13.48 3.22 -3.01
N ARG A 117 14.33 4.26 -3.06
CA ARG A 117 15.56 4.23 -3.86
C ARG A 117 16.69 3.57 -3.06
N ASN A 118 17.35 2.60 -3.70
CA ASN A 118 18.40 1.75 -3.12
C ASN A 118 19.35 2.53 -2.21
N ARG A 119 19.37 2.19 -0.91
CA ARG A 119 20.63 2.21 -0.16
C ARG A 119 21.43 1.01 -0.70
N PRO A 120 22.61 1.20 -1.32
CA PRO A 120 23.48 0.07 -1.62
C PRO A 120 23.70 -0.67 -0.31
N ARG A 121 23.33 -1.94 -0.29
CA ARG A 121 23.57 -2.84 0.85
C ARG A 121 25.08 -2.88 0.99
N ASP A 122 25.61 -2.14 1.95
CA ASP A 122 27.04 -2.06 2.18
C ASP A 122 27.54 -3.50 2.38
N ALA A 123 28.45 -3.93 1.51
CA ALA A 123 29.01 -5.28 1.49
C ALA A 123 29.89 -5.57 2.74
N ARG A 124 29.77 -4.77 3.80
CA ARG A 124 30.52 -4.89 5.06
C ARG A 124 30.02 -6.02 5.96
N MET A 125 28.77 -6.48 5.81
CA MET A 125 28.25 -7.58 6.65
C MET A 125 28.77 -8.98 6.27
N LEU A 126 29.48 -9.12 5.14
CA LEU A 126 30.15 -10.39 4.76
C LEU A 126 31.61 -10.45 5.21
N ARG A 127 32.12 -9.43 5.94
CA ARG A 127 33.48 -9.45 6.51
C ARG A 127 33.55 -9.95 7.95
N GLU A 128 32.42 -10.11 8.63
CA GLU A 128 32.37 -10.52 10.05
C GLU A 128 31.75 -11.90 10.27
N ILE A 129 31.77 -12.77 9.24
CA ILE A 129 31.58 -14.21 9.49
C ILE A 129 32.98 -14.81 9.64
N PRO A 130 33.57 -14.86 10.86
CA PRO A 130 34.60 -15.83 11.12
C PRO A 130 33.93 -17.21 10.97
N ILE A 131 34.33 -17.90 9.92
CA ILE A 131 34.25 -19.36 9.82
C ILE A 131 34.75 -19.98 11.13
N LEU A 132 33.82 -20.37 11.99
CA LEU A 132 34.00 -21.34 13.07
C LEU A 132 32.82 -22.30 13.04
#